data_AF-A0A933XGL6-F1
#
_entry.id   AF-A0A933XGL6-F1
#
_cell.length_a   1.000
_cell.length_b   1.000
_cell.length_c   1.000
_cell.angle_alpha   90.00
_cell.angle_beta   90.00
_cell.angle_gamma   90.00
#
_symmetry.space_group_name_H-M   'P 1'
#
loop_
_entity.id
_entity.type
_entity.pdbx_description
1 polymer ?
#
loop_
_entity_poly.entity_id
_entity_poly.type
_entity_poly.pdbx_seq_one_letter_code
_entity_poly.pdbx_strand_id
1 'polypeptide(L)'
;MTFKDFIGSGTTGIVGILNTVVVPIIFALAFVAFVLGVVKYFFLTTDNEGDRAAARKFVLWGILGMALLFSVWGVVNILLSTLGITP
;
A
#
# COMPACT_ATOMS: atom_id res chain seq x y z
N MET A 1 2.16 -19.73 -29.28
CA MET A 1 2.61 -19.10 -28.03
C MET A 1 3.55 -17.97 -28.36
N THR A 2 2.99 -16.81 -28.70
CA THR A 2 3.74 -15.59 -29.03
C THR A 2 3.99 -14.77 -27.78
N PHE A 3 4.97 -13.87 -27.81
CA PHE A 3 5.30 -12.95 -26.71
C PHE A 3 4.08 -12.12 -26.23
N LYS A 4 3.12 -11.86 -27.14
CA LYS A 4 1.83 -11.23 -26.85
C LYS A 4 0.97 -12.05 -25.89
N ASP A 5 1.05 -13.38 -25.92
CA ASP A 5 0.33 -14.29 -25.00
C ASP A 5 0.96 -14.29 -23.59
N PHE A 6 2.26 -14.00 -23.47
CA PHE A 6 2.97 -13.90 -22.19
C PHE A 6 2.68 -12.57 -21.46
N ILE A 7 2.57 -11.47 -22.20
CA ILE A 7 2.33 -10.15 -21.62
C ILE A 7 0.83 -9.84 -21.51
N GLY A 8 0.00 -10.48 -22.35
CA GLY A 8 -1.46 -10.36 -22.36
C GLY A 8 -1.94 -8.97 -22.76
N SER A 9 -2.96 -8.89 -23.61
CA SER A 9 -3.59 -7.61 -23.95
C SER A 9 -4.31 -7.04 -22.72
N GLY A 10 -3.67 -6.10 -22.03
CA GLY A 10 -4.28 -5.30 -20.96
C GLY A 10 -4.34 -6.02 -19.61
N THR A 11 -5.18 -7.05 -19.48
CA THR A 11 -5.63 -7.57 -18.17
C THR A 11 -5.34 -9.05 -17.95
N THR A 12 -5.00 -9.79 -19.02
CA THR A 12 -4.99 -11.27 -19.00
C THR A 12 -3.60 -11.89 -18.89
N GLY A 13 -2.53 -11.10 -19.01
CA GLY A 13 -1.16 -11.60 -18.91
C GLY A 13 -0.59 -11.51 -17.49
N ILE A 14 0.60 -12.07 -17.29
CA ILE A 14 1.28 -12.11 -15.98
C ILE A 14 1.41 -10.70 -15.38
N VAL A 15 1.65 -9.69 -16.23
CA VAL A 15 1.74 -8.27 -15.83
C VAL A 15 0.37 -7.69 -15.45
N GLY A 16 -0.71 -8.07 -16.13
CA GLY A 16 -2.08 -7.62 -15.85
C GLY A 16 -2.61 -8.15 -14.50
N ILE A 17 -2.28 -9.39 -14.15
CA ILE A 17 -2.63 -9.99 -12.85
C ILE A 17 -1.87 -9.31 -11.71
N LEU A 18 -0.58 -9.02 -11.90
CA LEU A 18 0.22 -8.29 -10.92
C LEU A 18 -0.36 -6.90 -10.63
N ASN A 19 -0.75 -6.16 -11.67
CA ASN A 19 -1.31 -4.82 -11.50
C ASN A 19 -2.73 -4.83 -10.91
N THR A 20 -3.57 -5.79 -11.31
CA THR A 20 -4.98 -5.84 -10.88
C THR A 20 -5.18 -6.48 -9.51
N VAL A 21 -4.27 -7.36 -9.09
CA VAL A 21 -4.46 -8.19 -7.88
C VAL A 21 -3.38 -7.88 -6.84
N VAL A 22 -2.11 -7.93 -7.20
CA VAL A 22 -1.02 -7.82 -6.21
C VAL A 22 -0.93 -6.42 -5.62
N VAL A 23 -1.02 -5.40 -6.48
CA VAL A 23 -0.98 -4.00 -6.03
C VAL A 23 -2.10 -3.65 -5.04
N PRO A 24 -3.40 -3.86 -5.37
CA PRO A 24 -4.47 -3.51 -4.44
C PRO A 24 -4.45 -4.36 -3.16
N ILE A 25 -3.97 -5.60 -3.21
CA ILE A 25 -3.81 -6.43 -2.01
C ILE A 25 -2.75 -5.85 -1.08
N ILE A 26 -1.58 -5.42 -1.59
CA ILE A 26 -0.54 -4.80 -0.76
C ILE A 26 -1.07 -3.50 -0.13
N PHE A 27 -1.82 -2.70 -0.90
CA PHE A 27 -2.45 -1.49 -0.41
C PHE A 27 -3.48 -1.79 0.70
N ALA A 28 -4.33 -2.78 0.50
CA ALA A 28 -5.32 -3.20 1.49
C ALA A 28 -4.66 -3.71 2.77
N LEU A 29 -3.62 -4.52 2.66
CA LEU A 29 -2.92 -5.11 3.80
C LEU A 29 -2.18 -4.04 4.62
N ALA A 30 -1.56 -3.07 3.94
CA ALA A 30 -0.96 -1.93 4.59
C ALA A 30 -1.98 -0.98 5.23
N PHE A 31 -3.14 -0.77 4.58
CA PHE A 31 -4.23 0.01 5.15
C PHE A 31 -4.78 -0.64 6.43
N VAL A 32 -4.97 -1.96 6.43
CA VAL A 32 -5.39 -2.71 7.62
C VAL A 32 -4.33 -2.60 8.73
N ALA A 33 -3.04 -2.76 8.41
CA ALA A 33 -1.96 -2.59 9.39
C ALA A 33 -1.93 -1.17 9.98
N PHE A 34 -2.19 -0.15 9.17
CA PHE A 34 -2.32 1.23 9.62
C PHE A 34 -3.49 1.41 10.59
N VAL A 35 -4.69 0.92 10.22
CA VAL A 35 -5.90 1.00 11.06
C VAL A 35 -5.69 0.28 12.39
N LEU A 36 -5.13 -0.94 12.38
CA LEU A 36 -4.82 -1.69 13.61
C LEU A 36 -3.82 -0.94 14.50
N GLY A 37 -2.86 -0.24 13.90
CA GLY A 37 -1.92 0.61 14.63
C GLY A 37 -2.58 1.79 15.33
N VAL A 38 -3.48 2.49 14.63
CA VAL A 38 -4.24 3.61 15.18
C VAL A 38 -5.20 3.15 16.28
N VAL A 39 -5.92 2.05 16.06
CA VAL A 39 -6.83 1.48 17.07
C VAL A 39 -6.05 1.04 18.31
N LYS A 40 -4.92 0.35 18.14
CA LYS A 40 -4.05 -0.02 19.27
C LYS A 40 -3.58 1.22 20.05
N TYR A 41 -3.23 2.30 19.35
CA TYR A 41 -2.87 3.56 20.00
C TYR A 41 -4.02 4.14 20.83
N PHE A 42 -5.22 4.25 20.27
CA PHE A 42 -6.36 4.87 20.96
C PHE A 42 -6.91 4.02 22.12
N PHE A 43 -6.91 2.69 22.01
CA PHE A 43 -7.56 1.82 22.99
C PHE A 43 -6.62 1.21 24.05
N LEU A 44 -5.35 0.92 23.74
CA LEU A 44 -4.43 0.23 24.68
C LEU A 44 -3.52 1.18 25.47
N THR A 45 -3.55 2.48 25.20
CA THR A 45 -2.58 3.46 25.70
C THR A 45 -3.10 4.30 26.89
N THR A 46 -4.24 3.92 27.45
CA THR A 46 -4.96 4.71 28.46
C THR A 46 -4.32 4.64 29.84
N ASP A 47 -3.64 3.55 30.20
CA ASP A 47 -3.32 3.26 31.61
C ASP A 47 -1.83 3.31 32.01
N ASN A 48 -0.87 3.51 31.08
CA ASN A 48 0.56 3.59 31.45
C ASN A 48 1.38 4.59 30.58
N GLU A 49 2.23 5.41 31.22
CA GLU A 49 3.08 6.40 30.54
C GLU A 49 4.19 5.79 29.66
N GLY A 50 4.72 4.62 30.03
CA GLY A 50 5.71 3.90 29.22
C GLY A 50 5.14 3.43 27.88
N ASP A 51 3.91 2.91 27.90
CA ASP A 51 3.22 2.42 26.70
C ASP A 51 2.84 3.57 25.76
N ARG A 52 2.59 4.77 26.29
CA ARG A 52 2.40 6.00 25.49
C ARG A 52 3.60 6.35 24.61
N ALA A 53 4.81 6.18 25.11
CA ALA A 53 6.01 6.48 24.35
C ALA A 53 6.24 5.49 23.20
N ALA A 54 6.08 4.18 23.47
CA ALA A 54 6.19 3.14 22.47
C ALA A 54 5.07 3.24 21.41
N ALA A 55 3.84 3.52 21.84
CA ALA A 55 2.69 3.65 20.95
C ALA A 55 2.79 4.88 20.04
N ARG A 56 3.27 6.04 20.53
CA ARG A 56 3.56 7.21 19.67
C ARG A 56 4.58 6.87 18.58
N LYS A 57 5.63 6.13 18.93
CA LYS A 57 6.65 5.70 17.97
C LYS A 57 6.04 4.77 16.91
N PHE A 58 5.15 3.86 17.31
CA PHE A 58 4.44 2.96 16.40
C PHE A 58 3.53 3.71 15.42
N VAL A 59 2.77 4.70 15.89
CA VAL A 59 1.90 5.54 15.03
C VAL A 59 2.72 6.34 14.03
N LEU A 60 3.84 6.93 14.46
CA LEU A 60 4.75 7.64 13.57
C LEU A 60 5.27 6.74 12.45
N TRP A 61 5.66 5.50 12.77
CA TRP A 61 6.05 4.49 11.77
C TRP A 61 4.88 4.10 10.85
N GLY A 62 3.66 4.01 11.38
CA GLY A 62 2.45 3.75 10.57
C GLY A 62 2.15 4.87 9.58
N ILE A 63 2.21 6.13 10.01
CA ILE A 63 2.02 7.31 9.14
C ILE A 63 3.12 7.35 8.07
N LEU A 64 4.37 7.10 8.45
CA LEU A 64 5.50 7.08 7.51
C LEU A 64 5.33 5.97 6.46
N GLY A 65 4.86 4.78 6.87
CA GLY A 65 4.56 3.68 5.96
C GLY A 65 3.44 4.00 4.98
N MET A 66 2.38 4.67 5.46
CA MET A 66 1.29 5.13 4.59
C MET A 66 1.78 6.21 3.60
N ALA A 67 2.56 7.18 4.06
CA ALA A 67 3.14 8.22 3.21
C ALA A 67 4.05 7.63 2.12
N LEU A 68 4.87 6.62 2.44
CA LEU A 68 5.71 5.93 1.46
C LEU A 68 4.88 5.18 0.41
N LEU A 69 3.83 4.48 0.81
CA LEU A 69 2.91 3.80 -0.12
C LEU A 69 2.29 4.78 -1.12
N PHE A 70 1.73 5.89 -0.63
CA PHE A 70 1.17 6.92 -1.50
C PHE A 70 2.25 7.60 -2.36
N SER A 71 3.46 7.82 -1.83
CA SER A 71 4.55 8.43 -2.58
C SER A 71 4.99 7.57 -3.76
N VAL A 72 5.21 6.27 -3.54
CA VAL A 72 5.62 5.34 -4.60
C VAL A 72 4.49 5.19 -5.63
N TRP A 73 3.25 5.01 -5.18
CA TRP A 73 2.12 4.82 -6.09
C TRP A 73 1.73 6.08 -6.85
N GLY A 74 1.84 7.26 -6.23
CA GLY A 74 1.62 8.54 -6.88
C GLY A 74 2.57 8.75 -8.07
N VAL A 75 3.85 8.41 -7.88
CA VAL A 75 4.85 8.44 -8.96
C VAL A 75 4.52 7.42 -10.04
N VAL A 76 4.19 6.17 -9.67
CA VAL A 76 3.77 5.14 -10.63
C VAL A 76 2.58 5.60 -11.46
N ASN A 77 1.56 6.20 -10.84
CA ASN A 77 0.37 6.69 -11.54
C ASN A 77 0.70 7.80 -12.53
N ILE A 78 1.59 8.74 -12.16
CA ILE A 78 2.05 9.80 -13.06
C ILE A 78 2.81 9.20 -14.24
N LEU A 79 3.70 8.23 -14.01
CA LEU A 79 4.43 7.56 -15.09
C LEU A 79 3.48 6.81 -16.02
N LEU A 80 2.53 6.04 -15.48
CA LEU A 80 1.52 5.32 -16.26
C LEU A 80 0.65 6.27 -17.09
N SER A 81 0.20 7.38 -16.49
CA SER A 81 -0.54 8.43 -17.19
C SER A 81 0.29 9.09 -18.29
N THR A 82 1.59 9.30 -18.07
CA THR A 82 2.50 9.90 -19.05
C THR A 82 2.78 8.96 -20.22
N LEU A 83 2.82 7.65 -19.97
CA LEU A 83 3.01 6.61 -20.98
C LEU A 83 1.71 6.25 -21.72
N GLY A 84 0.57 6.87 -21.37
CA GLY A 84 -0.74 6.57 -21.96
C GLY A 84 -1.28 5.19 -21.57
N ILE A 85 -0.71 4.58 -20.53
CA ILE A 85 -1.10 3.28 -19.99
C ILE A 85 -1.97 3.58 -18.76
N THR A 86 -3.12 4.23 -18.99
CA THR A 86 -4.10 4.41 -17.92
C THR A 86 -4.78 3.05 -17.70
N PRO A 87 -4.75 2.48 -16.48
CA PRO A 87 -5.46 1.23 -16.20
C PRO A 87 -6.97 1.38 -16.40
#